data_AF-A0A1E5KT21-F1
#
_entry.id   AF-A0A1E5KT21-F1
#
_cell.length_a   1.000
_cell.length_b   1.000
_cell.length_c   1.000
_cell.angle_alpha   90.00
_cell.angle_beta   90.00
_cell.angle_gamma   90.00
#
_symmetry.space_group_name_H-M   'P 1'
#
loop_
_entity.id
_entity.type
_entity.pdbx_description
1 polymer ?
#
loop_
_entity_poly.entity_id
_entity_poly.type
_entity_poly.pdbx_seq_one_letter_code
_entity_poly.pdbx_strand_id
1 'polypeptide(L)' 'MLIFSLIFFFIGLALLAISGISFRIRALANKTAWGGITIPFALVGIPILLISLILLYFNYPR' A
#
# COMPACT_ATOMS: atom_id res chain seq x y z
N MET A 1 -19.28 -7.00 -6.18
CA MET A 1 -17.88 -7.40 -5.96
C MET A 1 -16.89 -6.30 -6.30
N LEU A 2 -17.04 -5.60 -7.45
CA LEU A 2 -16.15 -4.50 -7.86
C LEU A 2 -15.90 -3.44 -6.77
N ILE A 3 -16.95 -2.96 -6.07
CA ILE A 3 -16.83 -1.95 -5.00
C ILE A 3 -15.88 -2.43 -3.89
N PHE A 4 -16.00 -3.69 -3.47
CA PHE A 4 -15.09 -4.27 -2.48
C PHE A 4 -13.66 -4.32 -3.00
N SER A 5 -13.45 -4.75 -4.25
CA SER A 5 -12.12 -4.76 -4.88
C SER A 5 -11.49 -3.36 -4.91
N LEU A 6 -12.28 -2.32 -5.20
CA LEU A 6 -11.85 -0.93 -5.18
C LEU A 6 -11.49 -0.46 -3.76
N ILE A 7 -12.28 -0.80 -2.75
CA ILE A 7 -11.98 -0.46 -1.35
C ILE A 7 -10.63 -1.06 -0.94
N PHE A 8 -10.42 -2.36 -1.21
CA PHE A 8 -9.14 -3.01 -0.91
C PHE A 8 -7.97 -2.38 -1.67
N PHE A 9 -8.19 -1.98 -2.92
CA PHE A 9 -7.18 -1.29 -3.73
C PHE A 9 -6.77 0.06 -3.12
N PHE A 10 -7.75 0.88 -2.72
CA PHE A 10 -7.46 2.16 -2.08
C PHE A 10 -6.80 2.00 -0.71
N ILE A 11 -7.18 0.99 0.07
CA ILE A 11 -6.51 0.67 1.34
C ILE A 11 -5.04 0.28 1.10
N GLY A 12 -4.77 -0.60 0.12
CA GLY A 12 -3.41 -0.98 -0.25
C GLY A 12 -2.56 0.22 -0.68
N LEU A 13 -3.12 1.10 -1.52
CA LEU A 13 -2.49 2.35 -1.93
C LEU A 13 -2.22 3.27 -0.75
N ALA A 14 -3.18 3.46 0.16
CA ALA A 14 -3.02 4.31 1.32
C ALA A 14 -1.90 3.83 2.25
N LEU A 15 -1.83 2.52 2.50
CA LEU A 15 -0.75 1.91 3.31
C LEU A 15 0.62 2.11 2.66
N LEU A 16 0.73 1.93 1.35
CA LEU A 16 1.96 2.18 0.61
C LEU A 16 2.35 3.65 0.59
N ALA A 17 1.36 4.55 0.45
CA ALA A 17 1.59 5.99 0.51
C ALA A 17 2.12 6.41 1.89
N ILE A 18 1.55 5.89 2.98
CA ILE A 18 2.04 6.13 4.35
C ILE A 18 3.47 5.60 4.51
N SER A 19 3.77 4.41 3.99
CA SER A 19 5.14 3.88 3.98
C SER A 19 6.11 4.82 3.25
N GLY A 20 5.75 5.29 2.05
CA GLY A 20 6.57 6.21 1.25
C GLY A 20 6.76 7.58 1.90
N ILE A 21 5.72 8.12 2.53
CA ILE A 21 5.82 9.36 3.33
C ILE A 21 6.76 9.15 4.52
N SER A 22 6.59 8.04 5.26
CA SER A 22 7.44 7.70 6.38
C SER A 22 8.91 7.56 5.97
N PHE A 23 9.17 6.90 4.84
CA PHE A 23 10.51 6.77 4.26
C PHE A 23 11.15 8.15 4.05
N ARG A 24 10.43 9.08 3.40
CA ARG A 24 10.91 10.44 3.13
C ARG A 24 11.16 11.23 4.42
N ILE A 25 10.23 11.19 5.37
CA ILE A 25 10.37 11.88 6.66
C ILE A 25 11.59 11.36 7.42
N ARG A 26 11.81 10.04 7.44
CA ARG A 26 12.95 9.43 8.11
C ARG A 26 14.27 9.79 7.44
N ALA A 27 14.30 9.80 6.10
CA ALA A 27 15.46 10.24 5.33
C ALA A 27 15.82 11.71 5.63
N LEU A 28 14.81 12.60 5.68
CA LEU A 28 15.01 14.00 6.05
C LEU A 28 15.47 14.16 7.51
N ALA A 29 15.01 13.31 8.42
CA ALA A 29 15.40 13.30 9.82
C ALA A 29 16.75 12.59 10.09
N ASN A 30 17.51 12.25 9.04
CA ASN A 30 18.79 11.53 9.13
C ASN A 30 18.70 10.18 9.90
N LYS A 31 17.52 9.56 9.89
CA LYS A 31 17.27 8.21 10.43
C LYS A 31 17.31 7.19 9.30
N THR A 32 17.53 5.92 9.62
CA THR A 32 17.48 4.83 8.63
C THR A 32 16.14 4.85 7.88
N ALA A 33 16.17 5.12 6.57
CA ALA A 33 14.96 5.39 5.78
C ALA A 33 14.06 4.14 5.70
N TRP A 34 14.66 2.97 5.52
CA TRP A 34 14.01 1.66 5.65
C TRP A 34 13.99 1.21 7.11
N GLY A 35 13.18 1.85 7.94
CA GLY A 35 13.06 1.43 9.34
C GLY A 35 11.76 1.86 10.00
N GLY A 36 11.56 1.42 11.25
CA GLY A 36 10.34 1.69 12.02
C GLY A 36 9.09 1.36 11.21
N ILE A 37 8.13 2.28 11.14
CA ILE A 37 6.84 2.04 10.46
C ILE A 37 6.95 1.92 8.93
N THR A 38 8.04 2.34 8.30
CA THR A 38 8.19 2.22 6.84
C THR A 38 8.09 0.76 6.38
N ILE A 39 8.75 -0.15 7.08
CA ILE A 39 8.80 -1.58 6.71
C ILE A 39 7.44 -2.26 6.92
N PRO A 40 6.79 -2.22 8.10
CA PRO A 40 5.49 -2.88 8.32
C PRO A 40 4.43 -2.40 7.33
N PHE A 41 4.34 -1.10 7.07
CA PHE A 41 3.36 -0.56 6.13
C PHE A 41 3.65 -0.96 4.69
N ALA A 42 4.91 -1.06 4.28
CA ALA A 42 5.26 -1.61 2.97
C ALA A 42 4.94 -3.12 2.88
N LEU A 43 5.31 -3.88 3.92
CA LEU A 43 5.12 -5.34 3.99
C LEU A 43 3.64 -5.72 3.94
N VAL A 44 2.75 -4.92 4.52
CA VAL A 44 1.30 -5.16 4.50
C VAL A 44 0.66 -4.53 3.27
N GLY A 45 1.09 -3.33 2.86
CA GLY A 45 0.52 -2.61 1.73
C GLY A 45 0.77 -3.28 0.38
N ILE A 46 1.97 -3.83 0.13
CA ILE A 46 2.32 -4.47 -1.14
C ILE A 46 1.44 -5.70 -1.42
N PRO A 47 1.29 -6.69 -0.51
CA PRO A 47 0.40 -7.83 -0.73
C PRO A 47 -1.05 -7.41 -0.94
N ILE A 48 -1.56 -6.47 -0.15
CA ILE A 48 -2.94 -5.99 -0.27
C ILE A 48 -3.18 -5.35 -1.64
N LEU A 49 -2.22 -4.54 -2.12
CA LEU A 49 -2.30 -3.95 -3.46
C LEU A 49 -2.30 -5.03 -4.56
N LEU A 50 -1.44 -6.04 -4.46
CA LEU A 50 -1.38 -7.13 -5.44
C LEU A 50 -2.67 -7.95 -5.46
N ILE A 51 -3.18 -8.34 -4.30
CA ILE A 51 -4.43 -9.12 -4.18
C ILE A 51 -5.61 -8.30 -4.71
N SER A 52 -5.68 -7.02 -4.38
CA SER A 52 -6.75 -6.15 -4.87
C SER A 52 -6.71 -5.93 -6.37
N LEU A 53 -5.54 -5.82 -6.99
CA LEU A 53 -5.39 -5.78 -8.45
C LEU A 53 -5.94 -7.04 -9.13
N ILE A 54 -5.63 -8.22 -8.57
CA ILE A 54 -6.17 -9.50 -9.06
C ILE A 54 -7.71 -9.50 -8.96
N LEU A 55 -8.25 -9.11 -7.80
CA LEU A 55 -9.69 -9.02 -7.60
C LEU A 55 -10.35 -8.04 -8.57
N LEU A 56 -9.71 -6.90 -8.84
CA LEU A 56 -10.24 -5.87 -9.72
C LEU A 56 -10.26 -6.34 -11.17
N TYR A 57 -9.21 -7.04 -11.63
CA TYR A 57 -9.16 -7.66 -12.94
C TYR A 57 -10.31 -8.66 -13.17
N PHE A 58 -10.59 -9.54 -12.19
CA PHE A 58 -11.67 -10.52 -12.32
C PHE A 58 -13.07 -9.93 -12.18
N ASN A 59 -13.21 -8.83 -11.45
CA ASN A 59 -14.51 -8.19 -11.19
C ASN A 59 -14.81 -7.00 -12.10
N TYR A 60 -13.90 -6.67 -13.02
CA TYR A 60 -14.11 -5.58 -13.97
C TYR A 60 -15.27 -5.94 -14.90
N PRO A 61 -16.31 -5.07 -15.01
CA PRO A 61 -17.40 -5.33 -15.94
C PRO A 61 -16.84 -5.34 -17.37
N ARG A 62 -17.10 -6.41 -18.10
CA ARG A 62 -16.71 -6.57 -19.50
C ARG A 62 -17.65 -5.80 -20.42
#